data_AF-I4FPR1-F1
#
_entry.id   AF-I4FPR1-F1
#
_cell.length_a   1.000
_cell.length_b   1.000
_cell.length_c   1.000
_cell.angle_alpha   90.00
_cell.angle_beta   90.00
_cell.angle_gamma   90.00
#
_symmetry.space_group_name_H-M   'P 1'
#
loop_
_entity.id
_entity.type
_entity.pdbx_description
1 polymer ?
#
loop_
_entity_poly.entity_id
_entity_poly.type
_entity_poly.pdbx_seq_one_letter_code
_entity_poly.pdbx_strand_id
1 'polypeptide(L)' 'MIGVNLISLATQNEDFTMKIPYTYWKESDGMFLGYLNEFPDHWTQGVDLEELIGNLVDLYKTFTTEEIPGIKRVAEFELP' A
#
# COMPACT_ATOMS: atom_id res chain seq x y z
N MET A 1 32.82 40.59 -5.16
CA MET A 1 31.59 39.95 -4.65
C MET A 1 30.90 39.28 -5.82
N ILE A 2 31.04 37.96 -5.92
CA ILE A 2 30.29 37.11 -6.85
C ILE A 2 29.47 36.20 -5.95
N GLY A 3 28.15 36.38 -6.00
CA GLY A 3 27.20 35.67 -5.15
C GLY A 3 27.31 34.18 -5.43
N VAL A 4 27.88 33.46 -4.47
CA VAL A 4 27.74 32.01 -4.40
C VAL A 4 26.25 31.79 -4.16
N ASN A 5 25.53 31.36 -5.20
CA ASN A 5 24.18 30.87 -5.01
C ASN A 5 24.34 29.66 -4.11
N LEU A 6 24.03 29.83 -2.83
CA LEU A 6 23.92 28.77 -1.84
C LEU A 6 22.66 28.00 -2.23
N ILE A 7 22.75 27.27 -3.36
CA ILE A 7 21.75 26.30 -3.76
C ILE A 7 21.66 25.39 -2.54
N SER A 8 20.52 25.49 -1.87
CA SER A 8 20.17 24.82 -0.65
C SER A 8 20.54 23.35 -0.75
N LEU A 9 21.70 22.99 -0.20
CA LEU A 9 22.13 21.62 0.05
C LEU A 9 21.44 21.04 1.30
N ALA A 10 20.27 21.59 1.66
CA ALA A 10 19.28 20.81 2.39
C ALA A 10 18.59 19.93 1.35
N THR A 11 19.25 18.80 1.10
CA THR A 11 18.71 17.54 0.63
C THR A 11 17.19 17.52 0.66
N GLN A 12 16.57 17.47 -0.52
CA GLN A 12 15.20 17.00 -0.67
C GLN A 12 15.17 15.53 -0.22
N ASN A 13 15.11 15.30 1.08
CA ASN A 13 14.72 14.03 1.66
C ASN A 13 13.19 13.98 1.64
N GLU A 14 12.63 13.94 0.44
CA GLU A 14 11.27 13.45 0.25
C GLU A 14 11.31 11.97 0.60
N ASP A 15 10.81 11.62 1.79
CA ASP A 15 10.61 10.22 2.19
C ASP A 15 9.72 9.58 1.13
N PHE A 16 10.28 8.70 0.30
CA PHE A 16 9.57 8.10 -0.82
C PHE A 16 8.56 7.09 -0.28
N THR A 17 7.41 7.60 0.16
CA THR A 17 6.32 6.76 0.64
C THR A 17 5.67 6.07 -0.55
N MET A 18 5.85 4.75 -0.64
CA MET A 18 5.17 3.93 -1.63
C MET A 18 3.67 3.97 -1.37
N LYS A 19 2.89 4.30 -2.39
CA LYS A 19 1.42 4.24 -2.34
C LYS A 19 0.97 2.89 -2.88
N ILE A 20 0.28 2.11 -2.05
CA ILE A 20 -0.28 0.81 -2.43
C ILE A 20 -1.80 0.96 -2.54
N PRO A 21 -2.41 0.68 -3.71
CA PRO A 21 -3.86 0.76 -3.87
C PRO A 21 -4.55 -0.38 -3.11
N TYR A 22 -5.60 -0.04 -2.37
CA TYR A 22 -6.43 -0.97 -1.63
C TYR A 22 -7.89 -0.56 -1.72
N THR A 23 -8.79 -1.52 -1.54
CA THR A 23 -10.23 -1.29 -1.48
C THR A 23 -10.69 -1.53 -0.04
N TYR A 24 -11.57 -0.65 0.47
CA TYR A 24 -12.12 -0.79 1.81
C TYR A 24 -13.61 -0.42 1.84
N TRP A 25 -14.31 -0.93 2.84
CA TRP A 25 -15.69 -0.59 3.14
C TRP A 25 -15.93 -0.71 4.66
N LYS A 26 -17.05 -0.13 5.12
CA LYS A 26 -17.47 -0.21 6.52
C LYS A 26 -18.67 -1.12 6.63
N GLU A 27 -18.61 -2.09 7.54
CA GLU A 27 -19.67 -3.04 7.81
C GLU A 27 -20.71 -2.50 8.81
N SER A 28 -21.84 -3.21 8.90
CA SER A 28 -22.96 -2.81 9.79
C SER A 28 -22.63 -2.83 11.28
N ASP A 29 -21.64 -3.61 11.70
CA ASP A 29 -21.11 -3.67 13.06
C ASP A 29 -20.12 -2.54 13.39
N GLY A 30 -19.79 -1.71 12.40
CA GLY A 30 -18.88 -0.59 12.53
C GLY A 30 -17.42 -0.92 12.20
N MET A 31 -17.08 -2.17 11.89
CA MET A 31 -15.74 -2.59 11.51
C MET A 31 -15.40 -2.11 10.09
N PHE A 32 -14.13 -1.79 9.85
CA PHE A 32 -13.59 -1.53 8.52
C PHE A 32 -12.99 -2.82 7.98
N LEU A 33 -13.40 -3.19 6.76
CA LEU A 33 -12.86 -4.32 6.02
C LEU A 33 -12.17 -3.81 4.77
N GLY A 34 -11.16 -4.53 4.29
CA GLY A 34 -10.49 -4.17 3.05
C GLY A 34 -9.44 -5.18 2.61
N TYR A 35 -8.99 -5.04 1.37
CA TYR A 35 -7.98 -5.89 0.73
C TYR A 35 -7.03 -5.05 -0.14
N LEU A 36 -5.82 -5.57 -0.36
CA LEU A 36 -4.87 -5.02 -1.32
C LEU A 36 -5.36 -5.33 -2.74
N ASN A 37 -5.39 -4.35 -3.65
CA ASN A 37 -5.94 -4.58 -4.99
C ASN A 37 -5.14 -5.62 -5.80
N GLU A 38 -3.88 -5.82 -5.47
CA GLU A 38 -3.04 -6.89 -6.04
C GLU A 38 -3.43 -8.30 -5.56
N PHE A 39 -4.09 -8.39 -4.39
CA PHE A 39 -4.52 -9.63 -3.73
C PHE A 39 -6.01 -9.57 -3.35
N PRO A 40 -6.94 -9.42 -4.31
CA PRO A 40 -8.34 -9.07 -4.04
C PRO A 40 -9.12 -10.12 -3.23
N ASP A 41 -8.67 -11.37 -3.23
CA ASP A 41 -9.29 -12.47 -2.48
C ASP A 41 -8.88 -12.51 -0.99
N HIS A 42 -7.97 -11.62 -0.57
CA HIS A 42 -7.37 -11.64 0.77
C HIS A 42 -7.66 -10.32 1.47
N TRP A 43 -8.77 -10.30 2.22
CA TRP A 43 -9.16 -9.15 3.02
C TRP A 43 -8.76 -9.32 4.48
N THR A 44 -8.67 -8.19 5.17
CA THR A 44 -8.49 -8.07 6.61
C THR A 44 -9.43 -6.99 7.15
N GLN A 45 -9.44 -6.80 8.47
CA GLN A 45 -10.35 -5.87 9.14
C GLN A 45 -9.65 -5.02 10.21
N GLY A 46 -10.28 -3.95 10.66
CA GLY A 46 -9.86 -3.13 11.80
C GLY A 46 -11.04 -2.37 12.40
N VAL A 47 -10.95 -1.96 13.66
CA VAL A 47 -11.99 -1.14 14.33
C VAL A 47 -12.04 0.29 13.80
N ASP A 48 -10.95 0.73 13.17
CA ASP A 48 -10.82 1.98 12.43
C ASP A 48 -9.95 1.79 11.18
N LEU A 49 -9.78 2.86 10.40
CA LEU A 49 -8.97 2.83 9.17
C LEU A 49 -7.47 2.66 9.45
N GLU A 50 -6.97 3.14 10.60
CA GLU A 50 -5.55 3.05 10.94
C GLU A 50 -5.17 1.59 11.22
N GLU A 51 -6.00 0.88 12.01
CA GLU A 51 -5.83 -0.54 12.27
C GLU A 51 -5.99 -1.38 10.98
N LEU A 52 -6.99 -1.08 10.14
CA LEU A 52 -7.14 -1.75 8.85
C LEU A 52 -5.88 -1.59 7.99
N ILE A 53 -5.32 -0.38 7.90
CA ILE A 53 -4.10 -0.12 7.13
C ILE A 53 -2.90 -0.87 7.72
N GLY A 54 -2.74 -0.88 9.05
CA GLY A 54 -1.70 -1.66 9.72
C GLY A 54 -1.76 -3.15 9.34
N ASN A 55 -2.97 -3.71 9.38
CA ASN A 55 -3.19 -5.11 9.00
C ASN A 55 -2.94 -5.38 7.51
N LEU A 56 -3.28 -4.44 6.63
CA LEU A 56 -2.96 -4.53 5.19
C LEU A 56 -1.45 -4.47 4.92
N VAL A 57 -0.70 -3.68 5.70
CA VAL A 57 0.77 -3.62 5.59
C VAL A 57 1.41 -4.96 5.94
N ASP A 58 0.95 -5.63 6.98
CA ASP A 58 1.47 -6.94 7.36
C ASP A 58 1.08 -8.04 6.36
N LEU A 59 -0.13 -7.95 5.78
CA LEU A 59 -0.54 -8.80 4.66
C LEU A 59 0.38 -8.59 3.44
N TYR A 60 0.67 -7.33 3.09
CA TYR A 60 1.57 -6.99 1.97
C TYR A 60 2.96 -7.59 2.17
N LYS A 61 3.57 -7.41 3.35
CA LYS A 61 4.89 -7.98 3.66
C LYS A 61 4.90 -9.50 3.51
N THR A 62 3.84 -10.17 3.99
CA THR A 62 3.72 -11.63 3.92
C THR A 62 3.70 -12.12 2.47
N PHE A 63 2.91 -11.49 1.60
CA PHE A 63 2.73 -11.95 0.22
C PHE A 63 3.81 -11.51 -0.77
N THR A 64 4.63 -10.53 -0.38
CA THR A 64 5.74 -10.02 -1.20
C THR A 64 7.11 -10.58 -0.81
N THR A 65 7.24 -11.13 0.40
CA THR A 65 8.51 -11.72 0.87
C THR A 65 8.75 -13.11 0.29
N GLU A 66 7.69 -13.90 0.08
CA GLU A 66 7.79 -15.27 -0.42
C GLU A 66 6.75 -15.55 -1.51
N GLU A 67 7.11 -16.41 -2.46
CA GLU A 67 6.16 -16.94 -3.43
C GLU A 67 5.36 -18.06 -2.77
N ILE A 68 4.13 -17.74 -2.36
CA ILE A 68 3.21 -18.68 -1.73
C ILE A 68 2.32 -19.30 -2.81
N PRO A 69 2.37 -20.63 -3.05
CA PRO A 69 1.51 -21.29 -4.02
C PRO A 69 0.02 -21.06 -3.72
N GLY A 70 -0.74 -20.74 -4.76
CA GLY A 70 -2.19 -20.53 -4.66
C GLY A 70 -2.63 -19.11 -4.35
N ILE A 71 -1.71 -18.18 -4.04
CA ILE A 71 -2.08 -16.76 -3.95
C ILE A 71 -2.33 -16.21 -5.36
N LYS A 72 -3.56 -15.76 -5.61
CA LYS A 72 -3.95 -15.15 -6.88
C LYS A 72 -3.28 -13.79 -7.08
N ARG A 73 -3.03 -13.44 -8.35
CA ARG A 73 -2.44 -12.17 -8.78
C ARG A 73 -3.34 -11.49 -9.80
N VAL A 74 -3.31 -10.18 -9.82
CA VAL A 74 -3.94 -9.37 -10.87
C VAL A 74 -2.92 -9.11 -11.96
N ALA A 75 -3.29 -9.34 -13.22
CA ALA A 75 -2.48 -9.07 -14.39
C ALA A 75 -3.35 -8.49 -15.50
N GLU A 76 -2.77 -7.60 -16.28
CA GLU A 76 -3.39 -7.02 -17.47
C GLU A 76 -2.69 -7.56 -18.70
N PHE A 77 -3.42 -7.66 -19.81
CA PHE A 77 -2.85 -7.99 -21.12
C PHE A 77 -3.47 -7.08 -22.17
N GLU A 78 -2.69 -6.74 -23.19
CA GLU A 78 -3.18 -5.95 -24.32
C GLU A 78 -3.80 -6.88 -25.38
N LEU A 79 -4.90 -6.43 -25.97
CA LEU A 79 -5.46 -7.08 -27.16
C LEU A 79 -4.80 -6.49 -28.43
N PRO A 80 -4.56 -7.31 -29.47
CA PRO A 80 -4.02 -6.84 -30.75
C PRO A 80 -4.90 -5.79 -31.43
#